data_AF-A0A260YY66-F1
#
_entry.id   AF-A0A260YY66-F1
#
_cell.length_a   1.000
_cell.length_b   1.000
_cell.length_c   1.000
_cell.angle_alpha   90.00
_cell.angle_beta   90.00
_cell.angle_gamma   90.00
#
_symmetry.space_group_name_H-M   'P 1'
#
loop_
_entity.id
_entity.type
_entity.pdbx_description
1 polymer ?
#
loop_
_entity_poly.entity_id
_entity_poly.type
_entity_poly.pdbx_seq_one_letter_code
_entity_poly.pdbx_strand_id
1 'polypeptide(L)'
;MTALIHTILFLFFHVFVSSTFSSDADFYAALNKVVDWVQHDPKCVFNKTILDSETIKSFPDCETVFAIIVVNENTDLTSSQIKKYFSKLTWITGGLRVENSNLTDLAFLPKPEQFTFCFYCENYGVYIRNNSNLVAGFKLPAVYISGNEDGKKNCRFEVENNPKLNAGMMCNGTYLHTDTDIKVVGNLKNCGCTPDVVTENCLSEFAEKTYLAKGLHLTKLNETNQLIYLSNVNQITGAIDIQNTNARDLSFLKSIKNIDFPSVSSVVFNLQNNPEMTRFALPNISSINIPEGTKLFNFENLHPDFCLTIEELIQFFFRHKISFQNIHAKLCNETGKNSSDLMMCGFESMNKLPNNCNIILGDLRVEAGDEMDIVKLDSVYYLFGSLTIRNTKLEKMENLQNLANVAYF
;
A
#
# COMPACT_ATOMS: atom_id res chain seq x y z
N MET A 1 -7.05 20.56 -59.46
CA MET A 1 -7.18 21.29 -58.18
C MET A 1 -8.08 20.46 -57.28
N THR A 2 -7.53 19.55 -56.46
CA THR A 2 -7.19 19.75 -55.02
C THR A 2 -8.42 20.12 -54.19
N ALA A 3 -8.82 19.51 -53.09
CA ALA A 3 -8.39 18.44 -52.17
C ALA A 3 -9.69 18.06 -51.40
N LEU A 4 -9.85 16.90 -50.76
CA LEU A 4 -9.52 16.73 -49.34
C LEU A 4 -9.72 15.24 -48.99
N ILE A 5 -8.63 14.51 -48.78
CA ILE A 5 -8.65 13.17 -48.19
C ILE A 5 -8.63 13.39 -46.67
N HIS A 6 -9.71 12.98 -45.98
CA HIS A 6 -9.73 12.92 -44.52
C HIS A 6 -8.93 11.69 -44.07
N THR A 7 -7.69 11.92 -43.66
CA THR A 7 -6.86 10.94 -42.96
C THR A 7 -7.37 10.82 -41.52
N ILE A 8 -8.06 9.71 -41.21
CA ILE A 8 -8.38 9.35 -39.83
C ILE A 8 -7.09 8.80 -39.20
N LEU A 9 -6.46 9.61 -38.35
CA LEU A 9 -5.33 9.21 -37.52
C LEU A 9 -5.88 8.44 -36.32
N PHE A 10 -5.90 7.10 -36.40
CA PHE A 10 -6.11 6.26 -35.23
C PHE A 10 -4.87 6.36 -34.32
N LEU A 11 -4.94 7.25 -33.32
CA LEU A 11 -4.07 7.22 -32.16
C LEU A 11 -4.35 5.93 -31.40
N PHE A 12 -3.53 4.91 -31.65
CA PHE A 12 -3.39 3.79 -30.71
C PHE A 12 -2.85 4.38 -29.40
N PHE A 13 -3.74 4.60 -28.44
CA PHE A 13 -3.38 4.67 -27.03
C PHE A 13 -2.79 3.31 -26.67
N HIS A 14 -1.47 3.18 -26.78
CA HIS A 14 -0.77 2.20 -25.98
C HIS A 14 -1.04 2.59 -24.53
N VAL A 15 -1.94 1.85 -23.89
CA VAL A 15 -2.00 1.75 -22.44
C VAL A 15 -0.61 1.32 -22.02
N PHE A 16 0.22 2.30 -21.63
CA PHE A 16 1.37 2.03 -20.80
C PHE A 16 0.78 1.53 -19.49
N VAL A 17 0.66 0.21 -19.38
CA VAL A 17 0.66 -0.45 -18.09
C VAL A 17 1.96 0.04 -17.45
N SER A 18 1.86 0.93 -16.48
CA SER A 18 2.99 1.31 -15.65
C SER A 18 3.37 0.09 -14.82
N SER A 19 4.09 -0.84 -15.43
CA SER A 19 4.92 -1.77 -14.70
C SER A 19 5.93 -0.89 -13.98
N THR A 20 5.71 -0.71 -12.68
CA THR A 20 6.69 -0.10 -11.78
C THR A 20 7.96 -0.95 -11.82
N PHE A 21 8.83 -0.70 -12.80
CA PHE A 21 10.19 -1.22 -12.77
C PHE A 21 10.86 -0.54 -11.57
N SER A 22 10.96 -1.30 -10.48
CA SER A 22 11.76 -0.93 -9.32
C SER A 22 13.20 -0.73 -9.81
N SER A 23 13.73 0.48 -9.70
CA SER A 23 15.07 0.77 -10.20
C SER A 23 16.13 0.12 -9.30
N ASP A 24 17.33 -0.11 -9.83
CA ASP A 24 18.47 -0.58 -9.03
C ASP A 24 18.71 0.31 -7.79
N ALA A 25 18.53 1.62 -7.96
CA ALA A 25 18.65 2.60 -6.88
C ALA A 25 17.65 2.36 -5.73
N ASP A 26 16.43 1.91 -6.02
CA ASP A 26 15.41 1.61 -5.00
C ASP A 26 15.82 0.40 -4.15
N PHE A 27 16.44 -0.61 -4.76
CA PHE A 27 16.94 -1.78 -4.02
C PHE A 27 18.12 -1.42 -3.13
N TYR A 28 19.07 -0.61 -3.61
CA TYR A 28 20.19 -0.16 -2.80
C TYR A 28 19.74 0.69 -1.61
N ALA A 29 18.77 1.59 -1.82
CA ALA A 29 18.19 2.36 -0.74
C ALA A 29 17.48 1.46 0.29
N ALA A 30 16.76 0.43 -0.16
CA ALA A 30 16.14 -0.53 0.72
C ALA A 30 17.17 -1.39 1.48
N LEU A 31 18.25 -1.83 0.83
CA LEU A 31 19.32 -2.61 1.46
C LEU A 31 20.06 -1.78 2.51
N ASN A 32 20.36 -0.52 2.23
CA ASN A 32 20.99 0.37 3.23
C ASN A 32 20.14 0.47 4.50
N LYS A 33 18.82 0.58 4.37
CA LYS A 33 17.91 0.57 5.53
C LYS A 33 17.97 -0.73 6.32
N VAL A 34 18.22 -1.87 5.68
CA VAL A 34 18.37 -3.17 6.36
C VAL A 34 19.69 -3.19 7.15
N VAL A 35 20.77 -2.77 6.50
CA VAL A 35 22.14 -2.79 7.04
C VAL A 35 22.33 -1.77 8.18
N ASP A 36 21.69 -0.60 8.09
CA ASP A 36 21.76 0.45 9.12
C ASP A 36 21.01 0.10 10.41
N TRP A 37 20.07 -0.84 10.35
CA TRP A 37 19.15 -1.12 11.46
C TRP A 37 19.70 -2.14 12.47
N VAL A 38 20.63 -2.99 12.06
CA VAL A 38 21.12 -4.12 12.85
C VAL A 38 22.64 -4.16 12.84
N GLN A 39 23.24 -4.48 13.99
CA GLN A 39 24.67 -4.76 14.06
C GLN A 39 24.98 -6.04 13.27
N HIS A 40 25.91 -5.93 12.30
CA HIS A 40 26.21 -7.02 11.37
C HIS A 40 27.73 -7.13 11.13
N ASP A 41 28.17 -8.29 10.64
CA ASP A 41 29.50 -8.42 10.04
C ASP A 41 29.43 -7.93 8.58
N PRO A 42 30.21 -6.90 8.19
CA PRO A 42 30.23 -6.40 6.82
C PRO A 42 30.55 -7.48 5.78
N LYS A 43 31.24 -8.57 6.15
CA LYS A 43 31.53 -9.69 5.26
C LYS A 43 30.30 -10.52 4.89
N CYS A 44 29.24 -10.43 5.70
CA CYS A 44 27.99 -11.15 5.49
C CYS A 44 26.92 -10.32 4.77
N VAL A 45 27.30 -9.16 4.21
CA VAL A 45 26.41 -8.31 3.41
C VAL A 45 26.54 -8.68 1.93
N PHE A 46 25.41 -8.93 1.27
CA PHE A 46 25.37 -9.14 -0.18
C PHE A 46 24.79 -7.90 -0.88
N ASN A 47 25.65 -7.12 -1.51
CA ASN A 47 25.30 -5.83 -2.14
C ASN A 47 25.14 -5.89 -3.67
N LYS A 48 25.04 -7.09 -4.26
CA LYS A 48 24.85 -7.26 -5.70
C LYS A 48 23.40 -7.50 -6.11
N THR A 49 22.50 -7.66 -5.14
CA THR A 49 21.03 -7.75 -5.23
C THR A 49 20.47 -8.75 -6.26
N ILE A 50 20.65 -8.49 -7.56
CA ILE A 50 20.25 -9.36 -8.67
C ILE A 50 21.21 -10.55 -8.75
N LEU A 51 20.67 -11.77 -8.76
CA LEU A 51 21.44 -13.00 -8.89
C LEU A 51 21.67 -13.38 -10.35
N ASP A 52 22.94 -13.56 -10.71
CA ASP A 52 23.42 -14.16 -11.95
C ASP A 52 24.77 -14.87 -11.69
N SER A 53 25.33 -15.49 -12.72
CA SER A 53 26.58 -16.24 -12.64
C SER A 53 27.83 -15.40 -12.30
N GLU A 54 27.76 -14.07 -12.40
CA GLU A 54 28.79 -13.15 -11.94
C GLU A 54 28.57 -12.75 -10.48
N THR A 55 27.39 -12.23 -10.15
CA THR A 55 27.08 -11.68 -8.82
C THR A 55 27.04 -12.76 -7.75
N ILE A 56 26.60 -13.99 -8.06
CA ILE A 56 26.52 -15.06 -7.08
C ILE A 56 27.90 -15.48 -6.54
N LYS A 57 28.99 -15.20 -7.27
CA LYS A 57 30.36 -15.51 -6.82
C LYS A 57 30.77 -14.68 -5.61
N SER A 58 30.14 -13.52 -5.39
CA SER A 58 30.34 -12.70 -4.19
C SER A 58 29.32 -12.99 -3.10
N PHE A 59 28.50 -14.05 -3.23
CA PHE A 59 27.55 -14.42 -2.20
C PHE A 59 28.30 -14.83 -0.92
N PRO A 60 27.99 -14.23 0.25
CA PRO A 60 28.73 -14.50 1.47
C PRO A 60 28.58 -15.94 1.96
N ASP A 61 29.68 -16.49 2.46
CA ASP A 61 29.71 -17.81 3.09
C ASP A 61 29.37 -17.69 4.60
N CYS A 62 28.17 -17.21 4.90
CA CYS A 62 27.67 -16.93 6.25
C CYS A 62 26.34 -17.67 6.54
N GLU A 63 26.05 -17.91 7.82
CA GLU A 63 24.76 -18.43 8.26
C GLU A 63 23.65 -17.37 8.20
N THR A 64 23.95 -16.15 8.63
CA THR A 64 23.09 -14.97 8.46
C THR A 64 23.65 -14.11 7.34
N VAL A 65 22.82 -13.77 6.36
CA VAL A 65 23.20 -12.88 5.26
C VAL A 65 22.26 -11.67 5.23
N PHE A 66 22.85 -10.47 5.15
CA PHE A 66 22.13 -9.21 5.02
C PHE A 66 21.98 -8.88 3.54
N ALA A 67 20.78 -9.08 2.99
CA ALA A 67 20.56 -9.04 1.55
C ALA A 67 19.12 -8.79 1.17
N ILE A 68 18.95 -8.13 0.02
CA ILE A 68 17.72 -8.22 -0.77
C ILE A 68 18.09 -9.05 -1.99
N ILE A 69 17.56 -10.27 -2.07
CA ILE A 69 17.86 -11.20 -3.17
C ILE A 69 16.82 -11.01 -4.26
N VAL A 70 17.26 -10.68 -5.47
CA VAL A 70 16.40 -10.54 -6.65
C VAL A 70 16.74 -11.64 -7.66
N VAL A 71 15.73 -12.41 -8.05
CA VAL A 71 15.79 -13.41 -9.11
C VAL A 71 14.79 -13.01 -10.17
N ASN A 72 15.25 -12.74 -11.39
CA ASN A 72 14.39 -12.25 -12.45
C ASN A 72 14.77 -12.78 -13.84
N GLU A 73 14.32 -12.11 -14.91
CA GLU A 73 14.63 -12.49 -16.28
C GLU A 73 16.14 -12.50 -16.61
N ASN A 74 16.96 -11.77 -15.84
CA ASN A 74 18.41 -11.70 -16.02
C ASN A 74 19.16 -12.83 -15.30
N THR A 75 18.48 -13.60 -14.45
CA THR A 75 19.11 -14.72 -13.74
C THR A 75 19.37 -15.88 -14.71
N ASP A 76 20.64 -16.14 -15.01
CA ASP A 76 21.12 -17.24 -15.86
C ASP A 76 21.41 -18.54 -15.09
N LEU A 77 21.07 -18.58 -13.81
CA LEU A 77 21.33 -19.68 -12.90
C LEU A 77 20.10 -20.57 -12.71
N THR A 78 20.33 -21.88 -12.60
CA THR A 78 19.32 -22.84 -12.13
C THR A 78 19.21 -22.82 -10.61
N SER A 79 18.06 -23.25 -10.07
CA SER A 79 17.86 -23.41 -8.62
C SER A 79 18.96 -24.25 -7.96
N SER A 80 19.46 -25.29 -8.64
CA SER A 80 20.52 -26.15 -8.12
C SER A 80 21.88 -25.46 -8.08
N GLN A 81 22.16 -24.54 -9.00
CA GLN A 81 23.38 -23.71 -8.94
C GLN A 81 23.29 -22.72 -7.79
N ILE A 82 22.16 -22.03 -7.63
CA ILE A 82 21.95 -21.08 -6.53
C ILE A 82 22.08 -21.79 -5.18
N LYS A 83 21.45 -22.96 -5.04
CA LYS A 83 21.48 -23.77 -3.81
C LYS A 83 22.88 -24.08 -3.29
N LYS A 84 23.87 -24.24 -4.17
CA LYS A 84 25.26 -24.53 -3.77
C LYS A 84 25.88 -23.38 -2.98
N TYR A 85 25.56 -22.14 -3.35
CA TYR A 85 26.02 -20.95 -2.64
C TYR A 85 25.25 -20.70 -1.34
N PHE A 86 24.00 -21.17 -1.27
CA PHE A 86 23.15 -21.02 -0.09
C PHE A 86 23.36 -22.15 0.94
N SER A 87 24.40 -22.98 0.82
CA SER A 87 24.54 -24.21 1.62
C SER A 87 24.68 -23.98 3.12
N LYS A 88 25.25 -22.85 3.54
CA LYS A 88 25.36 -22.47 4.97
C LYS A 88 24.23 -21.57 5.45
N LEU A 89 23.40 -21.08 4.54
CA LEU A 89 22.44 -20.03 4.81
C LEU A 89 21.30 -20.56 5.69
N THR A 90 21.08 -19.88 6.82
CA THR A 90 20.02 -20.17 7.79
C THR A 90 19.06 -19.00 7.94
N TRP A 91 19.54 -17.76 7.81
CA TRP A 91 18.73 -16.54 7.90
C TRP A 91 19.08 -15.54 6.82
N ILE A 92 18.06 -14.90 6.25
CA ILE A 92 18.21 -13.65 5.49
C ILE A 92 17.58 -12.52 6.29
N THR A 93 18.38 -11.49 6.59
CA THR A 93 17.88 -10.21 7.07
C THR A 93 17.81 -9.26 5.88
N GLY A 94 16.62 -8.86 5.47
CA GLY A 94 16.35 -8.08 4.25
C GLY A 94 15.16 -8.62 3.47
N GLY A 95 15.36 -9.30 2.34
CA GLY A 95 14.20 -9.83 1.62
C GLY A 95 14.47 -10.62 0.35
N LEU A 96 13.40 -11.04 -0.29
CA LEU A 96 13.42 -11.85 -1.50
C LEU A 96 12.42 -11.29 -2.54
N ARG A 97 12.84 -11.21 -3.79
CA ARG A 97 11.97 -10.96 -4.93
C ARG A 97 12.29 -11.96 -6.04
N VAL A 98 11.32 -12.79 -6.38
CA VAL A 98 11.38 -13.69 -7.54
C VAL A 98 10.32 -13.22 -8.52
N GLU A 99 10.71 -12.51 -9.57
CA GLU A 99 9.75 -11.94 -10.52
C GLU A 99 10.15 -12.12 -11.97
N ASN A 100 9.19 -12.46 -12.85
CA ASN A 100 9.46 -12.67 -14.28
C ASN A 100 10.60 -13.66 -14.58
N SER A 101 10.95 -14.54 -13.64
CA SER A 101 12.07 -15.46 -13.78
C SER A 101 11.74 -16.65 -14.66
N ASN A 102 12.80 -17.27 -15.21
CA ASN A 102 12.71 -18.52 -15.95
C ASN A 102 12.76 -19.77 -15.06
N LEU A 103 12.81 -19.61 -13.73
CA LEU A 103 12.87 -20.74 -12.81
C LEU A 103 11.56 -21.54 -12.82
N THR A 104 11.70 -22.85 -12.67
CA THR A 104 10.58 -23.79 -12.56
C THR A 104 10.21 -24.12 -11.12
N ASP A 105 11.09 -23.79 -10.17
CA ASP A 105 10.93 -24.09 -8.74
C ASP A 105 11.65 -23.07 -7.86
N LEU A 106 11.40 -23.16 -6.54
CA LEU A 106 12.13 -22.39 -5.51
C LEU A 106 13.02 -23.32 -4.66
N ALA A 107 13.52 -24.42 -5.23
CA ALA A 107 14.28 -25.43 -4.49
C ALA A 107 15.69 -24.96 -4.09
N PHE A 108 16.08 -23.75 -4.52
CA PHE A 108 17.27 -23.05 -4.05
C PHE A 108 17.14 -22.60 -2.59
N LEU A 109 15.92 -22.43 -2.07
CA LEU A 109 15.71 -22.13 -0.66
C LEU A 109 16.32 -23.25 0.20
N PRO A 110 17.18 -22.91 1.17
CA PRO A 110 17.89 -23.90 1.95
C PRO A 110 16.96 -24.63 2.92
N LYS A 111 17.39 -25.81 3.34
CA LYS A 111 16.74 -26.57 4.41
C LYS A 111 17.80 -26.95 5.43
N PRO A 112 18.12 -26.05 6.38
CA PRO A 112 19.11 -26.32 7.42
C PRO A 112 18.74 -27.58 8.22
N GLU A 113 19.73 -28.31 8.73
CA GLU A 113 19.49 -29.57 9.44
C GLU A 113 18.85 -29.36 10.81
N GLN A 114 19.21 -28.28 11.50
CA GLN A 114 18.83 -28.02 12.90
C GLN A 114 17.80 -26.88 13.06
N PHE A 115 17.58 -26.08 12.01
CA PHE A 115 16.78 -24.86 12.08
C PHE A 115 15.80 -24.76 10.92
N THR A 116 14.72 -24.01 11.13
CA THR A 116 13.86 -23.53 10.05
C THR A 116 14.58 -22.36 9.36
N PHE A 117 14.61 -22.35 8.04
CA PHE A 117 15.17 -21.23 7.29
C PHE A 117 14.30 -19.98 7.47
N CYS A 118 14.89 -18.82 7.78
CA CYS A 118 14.11 -17.61 8.07
C CYS A 118 14.38 -16.44 7.12
N PHE A 119 13.33 -15.65 6.89
CA PHE A 119 13.40 -14.28 6.41
C PHE A 119 12.98 -13.32 7.52
N TYR A 120 13.88 -12.41 7.89
CA TYR A 120 13.58 -11.20 8.65
C TYR A 120 13.49 -10.05 7.65
N CYS A 121 12.27 -9.67 7.29
CA CYS A 121 12.00 -8.81 6.15
C CYS A 121 12.43 -7.35 6.34
N GLU A 122 12.65 -6.94 7.58
CA GLU A 122 12.85 -5.57 8.01
C GLU A 122 11.87 -4.60 7.32
N ASN A 123 12.36 -3.86 6.33
CA ASN A 123 11.58 -2.86 5.59
C ASN A 123 11.28 -3.28 4.15
N TYR A 124 11.51 -4.53 3.74
CA TYR A 124 11.35 -4.94 2.34
C TYR A 124 10.19 -5.92 2.13
N GLY A 125 10.36 -7.21 2.46
CA GLY A 125 9.36 -8.26 2.25
C GLY A 125 9.81 -9.44 1.40
N VAL A 126 8.88 -10.32 1.10
CA VAL A 126 9.08 -11.51 0.26
C VAL A 126 8.02 -11.50 -0.83
N TYR A 127 8.49 -11.45 -2.09
CA TYR A 127 7.65 -11.26 -3.27
C TYR A 127 7.93 -12.34 -4.31
N ILE A 128 6.91 -13.08 -4.75
CA ILE A 128 7.00 -14.10 -5.80
C ILE A 128 5.93 -13.79 -6.85
N ARG A 129 6.31 -13.13 -7.95
CA ARG A 129 5.35 -12.48 -8.85
C ARG A 129 5.58 -12.82 -10.32
N ASN A 130 4.51 -13.01 -11.08
CA ASN A 130 4.55 -13.08 -12.55
C ASN A 130 5.52 -14.15 -13.13
N ASN A 131 5.81 -15.23 -12.39
CA ASN A 131 6.67 -16.31 -12.88
C ASN A 131 5.82 -17.34 -13.66
N SER A 132 5.84 -17.24 -14.98
CA SER A 132 5.03 -18.09 -15.87
C SER A 132 5.46 -19.56 -15.92
N ASN A 133 6.70 -19.86 -15.48
CA ASN A 133 7.29 -21.20 -15.50
C ASN A 133 7.32 -21.90 -14.15
N LEU A 134 7.01 -21.21 -13.05
CA LEU A 134 7.09 -21.75 -11.70
C LEU A 134 5.95 -22.75 -11.43
N VAL A 135 6.27 -24.02 -11.19
CA VAL A 135 5.29 -25.14 -11.11
C VAL A 135 5.09 -25.69 -9.69
N ALA A 136 3.96 -26.35 -9.42
CA ALA A 136 3.65 -26.95 -8.11
C ALA A 136 4.48 -28.21 -7.70
N GLY A 137 5.40 -28.69 -8.56
CA GLY A 137 6.04 -30.00 -8.41
C GLY A 137 7.16 -30.10 -7.38
N PHE A 138 7.54 -29.00 -6.73
CA PHE A 138 8.65 -28.98 -5.76
C PHE A 138 8.15 -28.92 -4.32
N LYS A 139 8.92 -29.52 -3.41
CA LYS A 139 8.69 -29.40 -1.97
C LYS A 139 9.38 -28.15 -1.45
N LEU A 140 8.60 -27.19 -0.97
CA LEU A 140 9.16 -26.06 -0.22
C LEU A 140 9.70 -26.56 1.13
N PRO A 141 10.89 -26.09 1.55
CA PRO A 141 11.29 -26.21 2.95
C PRO A 141 10.32 -25.40 3.82
N ALA A 142 10.16 -25.78 5.08
CA ALA A 142 9.52 -24.88 6.05
C ALA A 142 10.35 -23.60 6.10
N VAL A 143 9.67 -22.47 5.97
CA VAL A 143 10.28 -21.13 6.00
C VAL A 143 9.62 -20.35 7.11
N TYR A 144 10.39 -19.63 7.90
CA TYR A 144 9.89 -18.68 8.85
C TYR A 144 9.95 -17.30 8.22
N ILE A 145 8.85 -16.54 8.25
CA ILE A 145 8.82 -15.16 7.74
C ILE A 145 8.32 -14.27 8.87
N SER A 146 9.07 -13.21 9.15
CA SER A 146 8.71 -12.17 10.12
C SER A 146 9.19 -10.81 9.63
N GLY A 147 8.57 -9.72 10.08
CA GLY A 147 9.03 -8.37 9.74
C GLY A 147 10.37 -8.07 10.38
N ASN A 148 10.43 -7.88 11.70
CA ASN A 148 11.68 -7.67 12.41
C ASN A 148 11.79 -8.56 13.65
N GLU A 149 13.00 -8.66 14.23
CA GLU A 149 13.27 -9.51 15.40
C GLU A 149 12.42 -9.14 16.63
N ASP A 150 12.08 -7.85 16.79
CA ASP A 150 11.27 -7.34 17.90
C ASP A 150 9.75 -7.61 17.77
N GLY A 151 9.27 -8.13 16.63
CA GLY A 151 7.84 -8.36 16.38
C GLY A 151 7.00 -7.08 16.25
N LYS A 152 7.64 -5.93 15.99
CA LYS A 152 6.97 -4.62 15.85
C LYS A 152 6.62 -4.26 14.41
N LYS A 153 7.13 -5.03 13.46
CA LYS A 153 6.94 -4.83 12.01
C LYS A 153 6.37 -6.10 11.41
N ASN A 154 5.39 -5.94 10.53
CA ASN A 154 4.89 -7.05 9.73
C ASN A 154 5.76 -7.18 8.47
N CYS A 155 6.10 -8.42 8.11
CA CYS A 155 6.63 -8.68 6.77
C CYS A 155 5.50 -8.67 5.75
N ARG A 156 5.72 -8.10 4.57
CA ARG A 156 4.83 -8.36 3.42
C ARG A 156 5.24 -9.65 2.72
N PHE A 157 4.32 -10.60 2.65
CA PHE A 157 4.48 -11.85 1.92
C PHE A 157 3.46 -11.93 0.79
N GLU A 158 3.94 -11.77 -0.44
CA GLU A 158 3.07 -11.67 -1.62
C GLU A 158 3.45 -12.70 -2.69
N VAL A 159 2.47 -13.51 -3.11
CA VAL A 159 2.63 -14.53 -4.14
C VAL A 159 1.54 -14.32 -5.19
N GLU A 160 1.92 -13.72 -6.32
CA GLU A 160 0.96 -13.17 -7.27
C GLU A 160 1.20 -13.64 -8.70
N ASN A 161 0.13 -14.00 -9.40
CA ASN A 161 0.15 -14.24 -10.85
C ASN A 161 1.19 -15.28 -11.31
N ASN A 162 1.36 -16.37 -10.56
CA ASN A 162 2.19 -17.52 -10.96
C ASN A 162 1.24 -18.65 -11.42
N PRO A 163 0.82 -18.68 -12.71
CA PRO A 163 -0.34 -19.47 -13.16
C PRO A 163 -0.18 -20.98 -13.06
N LYS A 164 1.05 -21.49 -12.88
CA LYS A 164 1.34 -22.92 -12.73
C LYS A 164 1.70 -23.32 -11.28
N LEU A 165 1.78 -22.36 -10.37
CA LEU A 165 2.18 -22.58 -8.98
C LEU A 165 0.97 -22.86 -8.09
N ASN A 166 1.00 -23.96 -7.35
CA ASN A 166 0.11 -24.17 -6.21
C ASN A 166 0.66 -23.39 -5.00
N ALA A 167 0.27 -22.13 -4.88
CA ALA A 167 0.70 -21.24 -3.79
C ALA A 167 -0.08 -21.46 -2.48
N GLY A 168 -1.19 -22.21 -2.50
CA GLY A 168 -2.00 -22.47 -1.31
C GLY A 168 -1.23 -23.17 -0.18
N MET A 169 -0.17 -23.92 -0.49
CA MET A 169 0.71 -24.51 0.53
C MET A 169 1.46 -23.46 1.35
N MET A 170 1.70 -22.27 0.80
CA MET A 170 2.48 -21.21 1.43
C MET A 170 1.69 -20.43 2.49
N CYS A 171 0.38 -20.68 2.63
CA CYS A 171 -0.50 -19.96 3.56
C CYS A 171 -0.63 -20.62 4.94
N ASN A 172 0.05 -21.76 5.16
CA ASN A 172 -0.02 -22.51 6.41
C ASN A 172 0.99 -21.96 7.44
N GLY A 173 0.72 -22.14 8.74
CA GLY A 173 1.59 -21.74 9.84
C GLY A 173 3.00 -22.35 9.81
N THR A 174 3.22 -23.44 9.06
CA THR A 174 4.57 -23.97 8.79
C THR A 174 5.45 -23.04 7.94
N TYR A 175 4.88 -22.01 7.33
CA TYR A 175 5.58 -21.07 6.44
C TYR A 175 5.53 -19.62 6.94
N LEU A 176 4.66 -19.28 7.90
CA LEU A 176 4.28 -17.89 8.19
C LEU A 176 3.88 -17.71 9.67
N HIS A 177 4.31 -16.59 10.27
CA HIS A 177 3.96 -16.20 11.64
C HIS A 177 2.80 -15.19 11.68
N THR A 178 2.46 -14.70 12.88
CA THR A 178 1.39 -13.72 13.10
C THR A 178 1.74 -12.35 12.56
N ASP A 179 3.03 -12.03 12.43
CA ASP A 179 3.52 -10.69 12.11
C ASP A 179 3.84 -10.61 10.61
N THR A 180 2.87 -11.00 9.79
CA THR A 180 3.00 -11.08 8.34
C THR A 180 1.69 -10.73 7.65
N ASP A 181 1.77 -9.78 6.72
CA ASP A 181 0.68 -9.42 5.82
C ASP A 181 0.75 -10.35 4.60
N ILE A 182 -0.34 -11.08 4.33
CA ILE A 182 -0.34 -12.17 3.35
C ILE A 182 -1.25 -11.82 2.18
N LYS A 183 -0.68 -11.83 0.97
CA LYS A 183 -1.44 -11.74 -0.28
C LYS A 183 -1.07 -12.86 -1.24
N VAL A 184 -2.02 -13.75 -1.53
CA VAL A 184 -1.80 -14.88 -2.45
C VAL A 184 -2.91 -14.94 -3.47
N VAL A 185 -2.66 -14.45 -4.68
CA VAL A 185 -3.70 -14.23 -5.70
C VAL A 185 -3.22 -14.56 -7.11
N GLY A 186 -4.12 -14.97 -7.99
CA GLY A 186 -3.79 -15.21 -9.41
C GLY A 186 -2.86 -16.40 -9.68
N ASN A 187 -2.68 -17.31 -8.72
CA ASN A 187 -1.90 -18.54 -8.90
C ASN A 187 -2.80 -19.72 -9.31
N LEU A 188 -2.21 -20.87 -9.68
CA LEU A 188 -2.95 -22.11 -9.98
C LEU A 188 -3.87 -22.50 -8.82
N LYS A 189 -3.37 -22.35 -7.59
CA LYS A 189 -4.14 -22.49 -6.35
C LYS A 189 -3.65 -21.45 -5.35
N ASN A 190 -4.57 -20.65 -4.84
CA ASN A 190 -4.31 -19.61 -3.84
C ASN A 190 -4.54 -20.15 -2.42
N CYS A 191 -4.43 -19.28 -1.40
CA CYS A 191 -4.89 -19.63 -0.06
C CYS A 191 -6.34 -20.11 -0.13
N GLY A 192 -6.60 -21.26 0.49
CA GLY A 192 -7.98 -21.64 0.85
C GLY A 192 -8.42 -20.86 2.08
N CYS A 193 -9.48 -21.34 2.72
CA CYS A 193 -9.93 -20.76 3.97
C CYS A 193 -8.95 -21.08 5.09
N THR A 194 -8.27 -20.06 5.58
CA THR A 194 -7.41 -20.14 6.74
C THR A 194 -7.91 -19.16 7.80
N PRO A 195 -7.69 -19.42 9.10
CA PRO A 195 -8.26 -18.63 10.18
C PRO A 195 -7.91 -17.13 10.17
N ASP A 196 -6.85 -16.77 9.45
CA ASP A 196 -6.22 -15.45 9.49
C ASP A 196 -6.09 -14.79 8.12
N VAL A 197 -6.39 -15.48 7.01
CA VAL A 197 -6.31 -14.88 5.65
C VAL A 197 -7.71 -14.75 5.07
N VAL A 198 -8.19 -13.52 4.98
CA VAL A 198 -9.47 -13.21 4.36
C VAL A 198 -9.34 -13.39 2.85
N THR A 199 -10.18 -14.24 2.27
CA THR A 199 -10.34 -14.35 0.81
C THR A 199 -11.83 -14.36 0.49
N GLU A 200 -12.18 -14.02 -0.75
CA GLU A 200 -13.56 -13.97 -1.24
C GLU A 200 -14.36 -15.25 -0.96
N ASN A 201 -13.73 -16.42 -1.05
CA ASN A 201 -14.41 -17.72 -0.89
C ASN A 201 -14.63 -18.13 0.57
N CYS A 202 -14.14 -17.35 1.53
CA CYS A 202 -14.06 -17.73 2.93
C CYS A 202 -14.61 -16.67 3.87
N LEU A 203 -15.26 -15.63 3.33
CA LEU A 203 -15.81 -14.51 4.11
C LEU A 203 -16.74 -14.99 5.22
N SER A 204 -17.53 -16.05 4.99
CA SER A 204 -18.44 -16.62 5.99
C SER A 204 -17.73 -17.11 7.26
N GLU A 205 -16.47 -17.54 7.17
CA GLU A 205 -15.69 -17.97 8.34
C GLU A 205 -15.30 -16.80 9.26
N PHE A 206 -15.42 -15.57 8.77
CA PHE A 206 -15.12 -14.36 9.54
C PHE A 206 -16.34 -13.73 10.22
N ALA A 207 -17.54 -14.33 10.08
CA ALA A 207 -18.79 -13.82 10.64
C ALA A 207 -18.72 -13.53 12.16
N GLU A 208 -18.00 -14.37 12.91
CA GLU A 208 -17.84 -14.25 14.37
C GLU A 208 -16.52 -13.56 14.77
N LYS A 209 -15.66 -13.21 13.80
CA LYS A 209 -14.36 -12.62 14.07
C LYS A 209 -14.52 -11.13 14.38
N THR A 210 -13.85 -10.72 15.45
CA THR A 210 -13.75 -9.31 15.86
C THR A 210 -12.38 -8.71 15.53
N TYR A 211 -11.39 -9.55 15.23
CA TYR A 211 -10.00 -9.16 15.01
C TYR A 211 -9.41 -9.85 13.79
N LEU A 212 -8.73 -9.09 12.92
CA LEU A 212 -7.95 -9.59 11.79
C LEU A 212 -6.46 -9.30 12.03
N ALA A 213 -5.63 -10.34 12.17
CA ALA A 213 -4.22 -10.19 12.52
C ALA A 213 -3.27 -10.00 11.31
N LYS A 214 -3.73 -10.36 10.10
CA LYS A 214 -2.91 -10.40 8.87
C LYS A 214 -3.51 -9.51 7.77
N GLY A 215 -4.00 -8.35 8.18
CA GLY A 215 -4.63 -7.39 7.30
C GLY A 215 -6.00 -7.83 6.77
N LEU A 216 -6.46 -7.13 5.74
CA LEU A 216 -7.68 -7.40 5.00
C LEU A 216 -7.37 -7.34 3.50
N HIS A 217 -7.40 -8.49 2.83
CA HIS A 217 -7.10 -8.59 1.41
C HIS A 217 -8.32 -9.09 0.63
N LEU A 218 -9.02 -8.20 -0.06
CA LEU A 218 -10.19 -8.52 -0.87
C LEU A 218 -9.86 -8.26 -2.34
N THR A 219 -9.63 -9.32 -3.10
CA THR A 219 -9.32 -9.21 -4.52
C THR A 219 -10.31 -10.01 -5.35
N LYS A 220 -10.85 -9.45 -6.43
CA LYS A 220 -11.76 -10.15 -7.38
C LYS A 220 -13.14 -10.54 -6.83
N LEU A 221 -13.58 -9.85 -5.78
CA LEU A 221 -14.89 -10.05 -5.17
C LEU A 221 -16.03 -9.46 -6.01
N ASN A 222 -16.79 -10.33 -6.67
CA ASN A 222 -17.98 -9.94 -7.43
C ASN A 222 -19.26 -9.92 -6.56
N GLU A 223 -19.40 -10.87 -5.62
CA GLU A 223 -20.58 -11.01 -4.75
C GLU A 223 -20.40 -10.25 -3.43
N THR A 224 -20.87 -9.01 -3.38
CA THR A 224 -20.67 -8.13 -2.22
C THR A 224 -21.56 -8.45 -1.02
N ASN A 225 -22.60 -9.27 -1.17
CA ASN A 225 -23.48 -9.66 -0.07
C ASN A 225 -22.72 -10.37 1.06
N GLN A 226 -21.60 -11.03 0.72
CA GLN A 226 -20.76 -11.75 1.68
C GLN A 226 -19.93 -10.80 2.57
N LEU A 227 -19.80 -9.52 2.21
CA LEU A 227 -19.09 -8.53 3.03
C LEU A 227 -19.74 -8.33 4.41
N ILE A 228 -21.02 -8.69 4.57
CA ILE A 228 -21.72 -8.64 5.86
C ILE A 228 -21.02 -9.44 6.95
N TYR A 229 -20.27 -10.48 6.58
CA TYR A 229 -19.53 -11.30 7.53
C TYR A 229 -18.36 -10.56 8.19
N LEU A 230 -17.88 -9.45 7.60
CA LEU A 230 -16.85 -8.60 8.21
C LEU A 230 -17.43 -7.55 9.16
N SER A 231 -18.75 -7.53 9.37
CA SER A 231 -19.43 -6.45 10.11
C SER A 231 -19.18 -6.43 11.62
N ASN A 232 -18.64 -7.51 12.18
CA ASN A 232 -18.23 -7.60 13.59
C ASN A 232 -16.75 -7.27 13.82
N VAL A 233 -15.96 -7.12 12.75
CA VAL A 233 -14.54 -6.78 12.84
C VAL A 233 -14.40 -5.39 13.45
N ASN A 234 -13.77 -5.32 14.61
CA ASN A 234 -13.53 -4.09 15.36
C ASN A 234 -12.06 -3.67 15.38
N GLN A 235 -11.14 -4.57 15.02
CA GLN A 235 -9.72 -4.27 14.91
C GLN A 235 -9.10 -5.02 13.73
N ILE A 236 -8.25 -4.32 12.99
CA ILE A 236 -7.41 -4.88 11.92
C ILE A 236 -5.96 -4.51 12.21
N THR A 237 -5.09 -5.51 12.21
CA THR A 237 -3.63 -5.33 12.23
C THR A 237 -3.08 -5.79 10.89
N GLY A 238 -2.33 -4.92 10.22
CA GLY A 238 -1.75 -5.18 8.90
C GLY A 238 -2.41 -4.39 7.77
N ALA A 239 -1.90 -4.57 6.56
CA ALA A 239 -2.37 -3.83 5.39
C ALA A 239 -3.83 -4.13 5.01
N ILE A 240 -4.53 -3.13 4.48
CA ILE A 240 -5.85 -3.26 3.88
C ILE A 240 -5.70 -3.10 2.37
N ASP A 241 -6.03 -4.13 1.60
CA ASP A 241 -5.89 -4.16 0.15
C ASP A 241 -7.18 -4.66 -0.50
N ILE A 242 -7.96 -3.75 -1.07
CA ILE A 242 -9.24 -4.05 -1.72
C ILE A 242 -9.13 -3.69 -3.19
N GLN A 243 -9.08 -4.70 -4.05
CA GLN A 243 -8.87 -4.49 -5.48
C GLN A 243 -9.78 -5.32 -6.38
N ASN A 244 -10.13 -4.76 -7.55
CA ASN A 244 -10.90 -5.49 -8.56
C ASN A 244 -12.21 -6.06 -7.99
N THR A 245 -12.89 -5.31 -7.12
CA THR A 245 -14.14 -5.73 -6.47
C THR A 245 -15.32 -4.88 -6.94
N ASN A 246 -16.53 -5.39 -6.72
CA ASN A 246 -17.77 -4.65 -6.93
C ASN A 246 -18.25 -3.92 -5.65
N ALA A 247 -17.40 -3.80 -4.63
CA ALA A 247 -17.76 -3.11 -3.39
C ALA A 247 -18.05 -1.63 -3.67
N ARG A 248 -19.19 -1.13 -3.17
CA ARG A 248 -19.63 0.26 -3.39
C ARG A 248 -19.01 1.25 -2.44
N ASP A 249 -18.66 0.78 -1.24
CA ASP A 249 -18.09 1.53 -0.14
C ASP A 249 -17.55 0.59 0.96
N LEU A 250 -17.03 1.16 2.05
CA LEU A 250 -16.46 0.42 3.19
C LEU A 250 -17.40 0.31 4.40
N SER A 251 -18.68 0.65 4.26
CA SER A 251 -19.65 0.63 5.38
C SER A 251 -19.89 -0.78 5.95
N PHE A 252 -19.51 -1.83 5.21
CA PHE A 252 -19.55 -3.21 5.68
C PHE A 252 -18.64 -3.44 6.90
N LEU A 253 -17.58 -2.63 7.10
CA LEU A 253 -16.74 -2.62 8.31
C LEU A 253 -17.38 -1.80 9.45
N LYS A 254 -18.70 -1.89 9.65
CA LYS A 254 -19.46 -1.01 10.55
C LYS A 254 -18.98 -0.95 12.01
N SER A 255 -18.28 -1.98 12.48
CA SER A 255 -17.81 -2.10 13.87
C SER A 255 -16.34 -1.71 14.04
N ILE A 256 -15.62 -1.35 12.97
CA ILE A 256 -14.19 -1.04 13.02
C ILE A 256 -13.92 0.13 13.95
N LYS A 257 -12.97 -0.04 14.88
CA LYS A 257 -12.57 0.97 15.86
C LYS A 257 -11.08 1.24 15.85
N ASN A 258 -10.27 0.22 15.56
CA ASN A 258 -8.82 0.32 15.60
C ASN A 258 -8.23 -0.24 14.30
N ILE A 259 -7.30 0.49 13.71
CA ILE A 259 -6.45 -0.06 12.65
C ILE A 259 -5.00 0.14 13.06
N ASP A 260 -4.30 -0.96 13.23
CA ASP A 260 -2.88 -0.98 13.50
C ASP A 260 -2.16 -1.32 12.20
N PHE A 261 -1.33 -0.42 11.70
CA PHE A 261 -0.38 -0.74 10.64
C PHE A 261 0.99 -0.88 11.29
N PRO A 262 1.44 -2.11 11.58
CA PRO A 262 2.82 -2.37 11.96
C PRO A 262 3.75 -1.68 10.96
N SER A 263 4.91 -1.18 11.41
CA SER A 263 5.74 -0.32 10.57
C SER A 263 6.10 -1.03 9.26
N VAL A 264 5.61 -0.47 8.15
CA VAL A 264 5.87 -0.94 6.78
C VAL A 264 6.33 0.23 5.91
N SER A 265 7.18 -0.04 4.93
CA SER A 265 7.84 0.97 4.09
C SER A 265 7.02 1.41 2.86
N SER A 266 5.70 1.23 2.88
CA SER A 266 4.89 1.14 1.65
C SER A 266 3.41 1.47 1.85
N VAL A 267 2.61 1.39 0.78
CA VAL A 267 1.14 1.49 0.86
C VAL A 267 0.57 0.50 1.85
N VAL A 268 -0.23 1.03 2.80
CA VAL A 268 -0.85 0.27 3.89
C VAL A 268 -2.36 0.13 3.74
N PHE A 269 -2.95 1.02 2.95
CA PHE A 269 -4.37 1.01 2.63
C PHE A 269 -4.53 1.28 1.15
N ASN A 270 -4.99 0.27 0.40
CA ASN A 270 -5.09 0.31 -1.04
C ASN A 270 -6.53 0.04 -1.48
N LEU A 271 -7.11 0.99 -2.21
CA LEU A 271 -8.35 0.84 -2.95
C LEU A 271 -8.02 1.02 -4.42
N GLN A 272 -8.04 -0.06 -5.19
CA GLN A 272 -7.59 -0.01 -6.58
C GLN A 272 -8.51 -0.78 -7.53
N ASN A 273 -8.83 -0.20 -8.69
CA ASN A 273 -9.62 -0.87 -9.73
C ASN A 273 -10.99 -1.38 -9.23
N ASN A 274 -11.68 -0.61 -8.38
CA ASN A 274 -13.02 -0.95 -7.89
C ASN A 274 -14.05 -0.08 -8.62
N PRO A 275 -14.56 -0.52 -9.79
CA PRO A 275 -15.34 0.35 -10.68
C PRO A 275 -16.68 0.76 -10.08
N GLU A 276 -17.25 -0.02 -9.15
CA GLU A 276 -18.54 0.27 -8.51
C GLU A 276 -18.40 1.11 -7.22
N MET A 277 -17.16 1.41 -6.79
CA MET A 277 -16.91 2.10 -5.54
C MET A 277 -17.15 3.60 -5.68
N THR A 278 -18.30 4.07 -5.20
CA THR A 278 -18.71 5.48 -5.29
C THR A 278 -18.42 6.28 -4.01
N ARG A 279 -18.15 5.62 -2.88
CA ARG A 279 -18.00 6.27 -1.58
C ARG A 279 -16.94 5.58 -0.73
N PHE A 280 -16.27 6.34 0.14
CA PHE A 280 -15.38 5.77 1.16
C PHE A 280 -16.20 5.13 2.29
N ALA A 281 -17.00 5.92 3.02
CA ALA A 281 -17.97 5.48 4.04
C ALA A 281 -17.42 4.49 5.10
N LEU A 282 -16.12 4.54 5.38
CA LEU A 282 -15.56 3.85 6.54
C LEU A 282 -16.01 4.63 7.81
N PRO A 283 -16.55 3.96 8.84
CA PRO A 283 -17.00 4.67 10.02
C PRO A 283 -15.83 5.29 10.77
N ASN A 284 -16.10 6.29 11.61
CA ASN A 284 -15.06 6.96 12.39
C ASN A 284 -14.30 5.97 13.28
N ILE A 285 -12.98 5.96 13.09
CA ILE A 285 -12.05 5.08 13.78
C ILE A 285 -11.55 5.79 15.05
N SER A 286 -11.40 5.03 16.14
CA SER A 286 -10.87 5.54 17.41
C SER A 286 -9.37 5.79 17.33
N SER A 287 -8.63 4.84 16.77
CA SER A 287 -7.18 4.95 16.58
C SER A 287 -6.72 4.35 15.25
N ILE A 288 -5.78 5.04 14.61
CA ILE A 288 -4.95 4.49 13.54
C ILE A 288 -3.50 4.59 13.99
N ASN A 289 -2.90 3.46 14.35
CA ASN A 289 -1.54 3.39 14.86
C ASN A 289 -0.56 3.01 13.76
N ILE A 290 0.53 3.77 13.62
CA ILE A 290 1.70 3.40 12.83
C ILE A 290 2.94 3.70 13.69
N PRO A 291 3.64 2.69 14.21
CA PRO A 291 4.77 2.91 15.12
C PRO A 291 5.91 3.72 14.51
N GLU A 292 6.19 3.52 13.21
CA GLU A 292 7.24 4.22 12.46
C GLU A 292 6.79 4.37 10.99
N GLY A 293 7.02 5.54 10.39
CA GLY A 293 6.79 5.77 8.95
C GLY A 293 5.58 6.66 8.61
N THR A 294 5.32 6.79 7.30
CA THR A 294 4.21 7.58 6.76
C THR A 294 3.03 6.67 6.42
N LYS A 295 1.81 7.06 6.80
CA LYS A 295 0.59 6.33 6.42
C LYS A 295 0.35 6.59 4.94
N LEU A 296 0.78 5.67 4.07
CA LEU A 296 0.63 5.85 2.63
C LEU A 296 -0.61 5.12 2.13
N PHE A 297 -1.63 5.87 1.76
CA PHE A 297 -2.89 5.35 1.21
C PHE A 297 -2.87 5.48 -0.31
N ASN A 298 -3.54 4.58 -1.02
CA ASN A 298 -3.66 4.64 -2.47
C ASN A 298 -5.12 4.46 -2.87
N PHE A 299 -5.70 5.49 -3.50
CA PHE A 299 -7.03 5.42 -4.12
C PHE A 299 -6.86 5.63 -5.62
N GLU A 300 -7.08 4.58 -6.41
CA GLU A 300 -6.77 4.60 -7.85
C GLU A 300 -7.80 3.79 -8.64
N ASN A 301 -8.21 4.31 -9.81
CA ASN A 301 -9.17 3.64 -10.71
C ASN A 301 -10.45 3.17 -10.02
N LEU A 302 -11.05 4.04 -9.19
CA LEU A 302 -12.36 3.83 -8.57
C LEU A 302 -13.48 4.29 -9.51
N HIS A 303 -14.75 4.26 -9.07
CA HIS A 303 -15.85 4.81 -9.87
C HIS A 303 -15.58 6.30 -10.18
N PRO A 304 -15.92 6.83 -11.38
CA PRO A 304 -15.72 8.24 -11.72
C PRO A 304 -16.41 9.23 -10.77
N ASP A 305 -17.48 8.80 -10.09
CA ASP A 305 -18.20 9.57 -9.07
C ASP A 305 -17.72 9.30 -7.63
N PHE A 306 -16.63 8.55 -7.45
CA PHE A 306 -16.03 8.36 -6.14
C PHE A 306 -15.67 9.71 -5.53
N CYS A 307 -16.22 9.98 -4.35
CA CYS A 307 -16.00 11.23 -3.65
C CYS A 307 -15.78 11.02 -2.15
N LEU A 308 -15.04 11.95 -1.55
CA LEU A 308 -14.80 12.07 -0.11
C LEU A 308 -15.58 13.26 0.44
N THR A 309 -16.20 13.11 1.60
CA THR A 309 -16.89 14.21 2.28
C THR A 309 -15.93 15.05 3.09
N ILE A 310 -16.36 16.27 3.41
CA ILE A 310 -15.58 17.17 4.27
C ILE A 310 -15.40 16.54 5.65
N GLU A 311 -16.42 15.84 6.14
CA GLU A 311 -16.34 15.09 7.40
C GLU A 311 -15.30 13.95 7.33
N GLU A 312 -15.30 13.13 6.28
CA GLU A 312 -14.27 12.09 6.09
C GLU A 312 -12.87 12.71 6.05
N LEU A 313 -12.69 13.81 5.32
CA LEU A 313 -11.41 14.51 5.22
C LEU A 313 -10.91 15.05 6.57
N ILE A 314 -11.78 15.68 7.35
CA ILE A 314 -11.40 16.25 8.65
C ILE A 314 -11.26 15.16 9.72
N GLN A 315 -12.29 14.35 9.91
CA GLN A 315 -12.39 13.42 11.04
C GLN A 315 -11.52 12.19 10.86
N PHE A 316 -11.25 11.77 9.62
CA PHE A 316 -10.43 10.62 9.32
C PHE A 316 -9.03 11.04 8.83
N PHE A 317 -8.94 11.64 7.63
CA PHE A 317 -7.65 11.79 6.96
C PHE A 317 -6.73 12.81 7.65
N PHE A 318 -7.24 14.00 7.96
CA PHE A 318 -6.46 15.04 8.63
C PHE A 318 -6.16 14.71 10.09
N ARG A 319 -7.17 14.28 10.86
CA ARG A 319 -6.99 13.88 12.26
C ARG A 319 -5.92 12.80 12.42
N HIS A 320 -5.88 11.83 11.51
CA HIS A 320 -4.92 10.74 11.56
C HIS A 320 -3.64 11.00 10.77
N LYS A 321 -3.46 12.20 10.19
CA LYS A 321 -2.28 12.60 9.40
C LYS A 321 -1.95 11.59 8.29
N ILE A 322 -2.97 11.24 7.50
CA ILE A 322 -2.87 10.28 6.40
C ILE A 322 -2.24 10.97 5.19
N SER A 323 -1.29 10.29 4.55
CA SER A 323 -0.71 10.71 3.27
C SER A 323 -1.17 9.80 2.15
N PHE A 324 -1.11 10.28 0.92
CA PHE A 324 -1.53 9.52 -0.25
C PHE A 324 -0.38 9.32 -1.25
N GLN A 325 -0.30 8.13 -1.82
CA GLN A 325 0.49 7.88 -3.02
C GLN A 325 -0.27 8.41 -4.24
N ASN A 326 -1.52 7.96 -4.41
CA ASN A 326 -2.47 8.51 -5.36
C ASN A 326 -3.83 8.75 -4.66
N ILE A 327 -4.54 9.78 -5.12
CA ILE A 327 -5.88 10.12 -4.65
C ILE A 327 -6.79 10.46 -5.84
N HIS A 328 -7.35 9.43 -6.48
CA HIS A 328 -8.34 9.60 -7.54
C HIS A 328 -9.74 9.74 -6.93
N ALA A 329 -10.00 10.89 -6.31
CA ALA A 329 -11.25 11.19 -5.63
C ALA A 329 -11.71 12.62 -5.91
N LYS A 330 -13.02 12.85 -5.81
CA LYS A 330 -13.62 14.19 -5.82
C LYS A 330 -14.03 14.61 -4.42
N LEU A 331 -14.25 15.90 -4.20
CA LEU A 331 -15.03 16.34 -3.05
C LEU A 331 -16.51 16.07 -3.31
N CYS A 332 -17.23 15.51 -2.34
CA CYS A 332 -18.67 15.32 -2.48
C CYS A 332 -19.41 16.66 -2.48
N ASN A 333 -20.48 16.75 -3.27
CA ASN A 333 -21.36 17.93 -3.27
C ASN A 333 -22.18 17.97 -1.97
N GLU A 334 -21.64 18.63 -0.95
CA GLU A 334 -22.34 18.86 0.33
C GLU A 334 -22.88 20.29 0.37
N THR A 335 -24.20 20.43 0.55
CA THR A 335 -24.85 21.73 0.77
C THR A 335 -25.28 21.83 2.23
N GLY A 336 -24.74 22.79 3.00
CA GLY A 336 -25.23 23.10 4.36
C GLY A 336 -24.15 23.25 5.42
N LYS A 337 -24.53 23.09 6.69
CA LYS A 337 -23.60 22.98 7.83
C LYS A 337 -23.05 21.55 7.89
N ASN A 338 -21.76 21.41 8.19
CA ASN A 338 -21.16 20.11 8.50
C ASN A 338 -21.67 19.62 9.87
N SER A 339 -21.61 18.31 10.15
CA SER A 339 -21.91 17.67 11.45
C SER A 339 -21.13 18.27 12.63
N SER A 340 -20.05 19.00 12.33
CA SER A 340 -19.12 19.60 13.29
C SER A 340 -19.45 21.06 13.68
N ASP A 341 -20.63 21.58 13.34
CA ASP A 341 -21.06 22.99 13.53
C ASP A 341 -20.16 24.06 12.86
N LEU A 342 -19.17 23.64 12.07
CA LEU A 342 -18.27 24.52 11.33
C LEU A 342 -18.99 25.20 10.18
N MET A 343 -18.81 26.52 10.07
CA MET A 343 -19.38 27.30 8.98
C MET A 343 -18.58 27.07 7.68
N MET A 344 -19.29 26.65 6.64
CA MET A 344 -18.73 26.42 5.30
C MET A 344 -19.12 27.57 4.37
N CYS A 345 -18.16 28.07 3.60
CA CYS A 345 -18.40 29.15 2.65
C CYS A 345 -17.78 28.82 1.30
N GLY A 346 -18.54 29.00 0.23
CA GLY A 346 -17.99 29.07 -1.12
C GLY A 346 -17.19 30.35 -1.28
N PHE A 347 -15.98 30.23 -1.84
CA PHE A 347 -15.15 31.38 -2.14
C PHE A 347 -15.55 32.01 -3.47
N GLU A 348 -15.93 33.29 -3.44
CA GLU A 348 -16.10 34.12 -4.63
C GLU A 348 -15.01 35.20 -4.73
N SER A 349 -14.78 35.90 -3.61
CA SER A 349 -13.78 36.97 -3.47
C SER A 349 -13.62 37.32 -1.98
N MET A 350 -12.50 37.97 -1.62
CA MET A 350 -12.20 38.33 -0.23
C MET A 350 -13.25 39.27 0.39
N ASN A 351 -13.75 40.24 -0.36
CA ASN A 351 -14.79 41.15 0.13
C ASN A 351 -16.15 40.47 0.41
N LYS A 352 -16.49 39.40 -0.32
CA LYS A 352 -17.73 38.63 -0.17
C LYS A 352 -17.63 37.51 0.86
N LEU A 353 -16.42 37.10 1.22
CA LEU A 353 -16.20 36.08 2.23
C LEU A 353 -16.78 36.53 3.59
N PRO A 354 -17.56 35.70 4.30
CA PRO A 354 -18.02 36.01 5.65
C PRO A 354 -16.89 35.95 6.69
N ASN A 355 -16.95 36.80 7.72
CA ASN A 355 -15.91 36.86 8.77
C ASN A 355 -15.84 35.60 9.66
N ASN A 356 -16.90 34.79 9.69
CA ASN A 356 -17.02 33.60 10.54
C ASN A 356 -16.81 32.29 9.77
N CYS A 357 -16.16 32.35 8.61
CA CYS A 357 -15.93 31.16 7.81
C CYS A 357 -14.86 30.27 8.46
N ASN A 358 -15.19 28.99 8.68
CA ASN A 358 -14.23 28.02 9.21
C ASN A 358 -13.67 27.11 8.12
N ILE A 359 -14.48 26.84 7.10
CA ILE A 359 -14.15 25.98 5.97
C ILE A 359 -14.41 26.75 4.68
N ILE A 360 -13.38 26.91 3.86
CA ILE A 360 -13.51 27.54 2.54
C ILE A 360 -13.56 26.45 1.46
N LEU A 361 -14.56 26.55 0.58
CA LEU A 361 -14.69 25.75 -0.64
C LEU A 361 -14.34 26.60 -1.86
N GLY A 362 -13.32 26.19 -2.62
CA GLY A 362 -12.84 26.89 -3.82
C GLY A 362 -11.45 27.50 -3.65
N ASP A 363 -10.94 28.05 -4.75
CA ASP A 363 -9.60 28.62 -4.81
C ASP A 363 -9.54 30.00 -4.14
N LEU A 364 -8.98 30.05 -2.93
CA LEU A 364 -8.76 31.26 -2.17
C LEU A 364 -7.66 32.11 -2.84
N ARG A 365 -8.03 33.32 -3.25
CA ARG A 365 -7.11 34.28 -3.90
C ARG A 365 -7.11 35.58 -3.12
N VAL A 366 -5.91 35.99 -2.70
CA VAL A 366 -5.65 37.29 -2.07
C VAL A 366 -4.82 38.13 -3.04
N GLU A 367 -5.41 39.20 -3.53
CA GLU A 367 -4.85 40.06 -4.58
C GLU A 367 -4.65 41.50 -4.06
N ALA A 368 -4.14 42.38 -4.94
CA ALA A 368 -4.01 43.80 -4.64
C ALA A 368 -5.38 44.43 -4.28
N GLY A 369 -5.49 45.05 -3.11
CA GLY A 369 -6.72 45.67 -2.61
C GLY A 369 -7.47 44.82 -1.58
N ASP A 370 -7.10 43.55 -1.40
CA ASP A 370 -7.74 42.65 -0.43
C ASP A 370 -7.13 42.76 0.99
N GLU A 371 -6.15 43.65 1.21
CA GLU A 371 -5.41 43.74 2.48
C GLU A 371 -6.30 44.03 3.69
N MET A 372 -7.43 44.73 3.49
CA MET A 372 -8.39 44.99 4.57
C MET A 372 -9.29 43.80 4.89
N ASP A 373 -9.50 42.91 3.92
CA ASP A 373 -10.39 41.75 4.04
C ASP A 373 -9.64 40.50 4.54
N ILE A 374 -8.31 40.52 4.61
CA ILE A 374 -7.50 39.36 5.01
C ILE A 374 -7.79 38.87 6.44
N VAL A 375 -8.24 39.76 7.33
CA VAL A 375 -8.65 39.43 8.70
C VAL A 375 -9.76 38.37 8.76
N LYS A 376 -10.51 38.18 7.67
CA LYS A 376 -11.53 37.13 7.54
C LYS A 376 -10.94 35.72 7.56
N LEU A 377 -9.66 35.58 7.22
CA LEU A 377 -8.97 34.31 7.23
C LEU A 377 -8.57 33.85 8.64
N ASP A 378 -8.65 34.73 9.64
CA ASP A 378 -8.33 34.42 11.04
C ASP A 378 -9.19 33.26 11.58
N SER A 379 -10.41 33.07 11.07
CA SER A 379 -11.33 32.02 11.54
C SER A 379 -11.27 30.73 10.71
N VAL A 380 -10.44 30.69 9.66
CA VAL A 380 -10.40 29.60 8.68
C VAL A 380 -9.42 28.53 9.15
N TYR A 381 -9.92 27.31 9.31
CA TYR A 381 -9.12 26.14 9.68
C TYR A 381 -8.79 25.24 8.50
N TYR A 382 -9.71 25.17 7.52
CA TYR A 382 -9.63 24.22 6.41
C TYR A 382 -9.93 24.92 5.09
N LEU A 383 -9.10 24.65 4.08
CA LEU A 383 -9.29 25.11 2.71
C LEU A 383 -9.38 23.90 1.77
N PHE A 384 -10.52 23.74 1.10
CA PHE A 384 -10.71 22.76 0.04
C PHE A 384 -10.64 23.48 -1.30
N GLY A 385 -9.42 23.59 -1.83
CA GLY A 385 -9.05 24.37 -3.00
C GLY A 385 -7.56 24.74 -2.96
N SER A 386 -7.16 25.73 -3.75
CA SER A 386 -5.81 26.31 -3.69
C SER A 386 -5.76 27.63 -2.91
N LEU A 387 -4.59 27.95 -2.34
CA LEU A 387 -4.30 29.26 -1.76
C LEU A 387 -3.32 29.99 -2.69
N THR A 388 -3.73 31.15 -3.21
CA THR A 388 -2.88 32.05 -3.98
C THR A 388 -2.83 33.42 -3.31
N ILE A 389 -1.63 33.92 -3.04
CA ILE A 389 -1.41 35.28 -2.55
C ILE A 389 -0.42 35.94 -3.49
N ARG A 390 -0.82 37.02 -4.15
CA ARG A 390 0.04 37.70 -5.13
C ARG A 390 -0.31 39.18 -5.23
N ASN A 391 0.67 39.98 -5.65
CA ASN A 391 0.52 41.42 -5.88
C ASN A 391 0.00 42.21 -4.66
N THR A 392 0.09 41.66 -3.44
CA THR A 392 -0.36 42.29 -2.20
C THR A 392 0.72 43.16 -1.58
N LYS A 393 0.33 44.11 -0.72
CA LYS A 393 1.24 44.87 0.15
C LYS A 393 1.41 44.26 1.55
N LEU A 394 0.99 43.01 1.75
CA LEU A 394 1.07 42.32 3.02
C LEU A 394 2.53 42.11 3.43
N GLU A 395 2.92 42.63 4.59
CA GLU A 395 4.24 42.40 5.17
C GLU A 395 4.31 41.12 6.00
N LYS A 396 3.15 40.60 6.42
CA LYS A 396 3.01 39.46 7.32
C LYS A 396 1.83 38.57 6.93
N MET A 397 1.91 37.30 7.35
CA MET A 397 0.90 36.26 7.12
C MET A 397 0.20 35.80 8.41
N GLU A 398 0.15 36.66 9.43
CA GLU A 398 -0.44 36.34 10.74
C GLU A 398 -1.91 35.87 10.62
N ASN A 399 -2.64 36.37 9.63
CA ASN A 399 -4.04 36.01 9.38
C ASN A 399 -4.26 34.57 8.87
N LEU A 400 -3.19 33.85 8.52
CA LEU A 400 -3.24 32.46 8.09
C LEU A 400 -2.80 31.48 9.17
N GLN A 401 -2.48 31.96 10.38
CA GLN A 401 -1.94 31.13 11.47
C GLN A 401 -2.87 29.97 11.88
N ASN A 402 -4.18 30.11 11.65
CA ASN A 402 -5.18 29.11 11.99
C ASN A 402 -5.46 28.12 10.85
N LEU A 403 -5.00 28.39 9.63
CA LEU A 403 -5.17 27.49 8.50
C LEU A 403 -4.31 26.23 8.72
N ALA A 404 -4.97 25.17 9.18
CA ALA A 404 -4.30 23.94 9.55
C ALA A 404 -4.00 23.07 8.32
N ASN A 405 -4.99 22.90 7.44
CA ASN A 405 -4.88 21.99 6.29
C ASN A 405 -5.45 22.62 5.01
N VAL A 406 -4.80 22.30 3.90
CA VAL A 406 -5.22 22.62 2.53
C VAL A 406 -5.34 21.31 1.76
N ALA A 407 -6.46 21.08 1.09
CA ALA A 407 -6.64 19.94 0.20
C ALA A 407 -7.13 20.40 -1.17
N TYR A 408 -6.48 19.90 -2.21
CA TYR A 408 -6.79 20.17 -3.61
C TYR A 408 -7.23 18.87 -4.28
N PHE A 409 -8.40 18.88 -4.93
CA PHE A 409 -9.03 17.74 -5.59
C PHE A 409 -9.24 18.02 -7.07
#